data_AF-A0A3D2X057-F1
#
_entry.id   AF-A0A3D2X057-F1
#
_cell.length_a   1.000
_cell.length_b   1.000
_cell.length_c   1.000
_cell.angle_alpha   90.00
_cell.angle_beta   90.00
_cell.angle_gamma   90.00
#
_symmetry.space_group_name_H-M   'P 1'
#
loop_
_entity.id
_entity.type
_entity.pdbx_description
1 polymer ?
#
loop_
_entity_poly.entity_id
_entity_poly.type
_entity_poly.pdbx_seq_one_letter_code
_entity_poly.pdbx_strand_id
1 'polypeptide(L)'
;MLTHFRELLADEIRIQAFKKAIFKVVDERTTVAEIGFALGTYSFFAAMKNAKSIHAIEMGDIFYIGTEIARQNNFYDKITFYHNHSQKVKLPEKVDYLIMEDYTPMLAYRGLYDTIIDARQRFLKPSGKFIPNTFILKFALVEYEDFYNGLHIWQKENDQVYDVNWEYTTELVFNRAHYAIKPGIKLLSKEIILSEIDMMQSNDITFKFSDDIQITKPGTLHGIIGWWDCWFTPDQYFSNSPLEPVNTWGQMYFPIRNPVKVAPKDSVKVKFSSYRSKISGEIDYLWQIRHKGNTQEYNTFAGRFYSKEMIDHQNPDYKPALNDDGKIAKIIFNRLDGKTSISDTADILQNQFPKRFPNRDKCIAKITGILKGYI
;
A
#
# COMPACT_ATOMS: atom_id res chain seq x y z
N MET A 1 2.71 16.53 0.11
CA MET A 1 2.90 15.82 1.40
C MET A 1 1.82 16.20 2.40
N LEU A 2 1.76 17.43 2.93
CA LEU A 2 0.75 17.80 3.94
C LEU A 2 -0.72 17.64 3.50
N THR A 3 -1.03 17.88 2.22
CA THR A 3 -2.39 17.65 1.69
C THR A 3 -2.86 16.20 1.86
N HIS A 4 -1.96 15.24 1.66
CA HIS A 4 -2.26 13.83 1.85
C HIS A 4 -2.58 13.52 3.31
N PHE A 5 -1.76 13.98 4.26
CA PHE A 5 -2.04 13.79 5.68
C PHE A 5 -3.30 14.53 6.14
N ARG A 6 -3.63 15.68 5.53
CA ARG A 6 -4.91 16.36 5.75
C ARG A 6 -6.09 15.49 5.32
N GLU A 7 -6.01 14.84 4.15
CA GLU A 7 -7.06 13.92 3.68
C GLU A 7 -7.21 12.72 4.62
N LEU A 8 -6.09 12.15 5.08
CA LEU A 8 -6.09 11.07 6.06
C LEU A 8 -6.77 11.49 7.38
N LEU A 9 -6.50 12.69 7.87
CA LEU A 9 -7.12 13.23 9.09
C LEU A 9 -8.59 13.63 8.91
N ALA A 10 -8.98 14.01 7.68
CA ALA A 10 -10.35 14.37 7.35
C ALA A 10 -11.29 13.16 7.28
N ASP A 11 -10.76 11.94 7.21
CA ASP A 11 -11.52 10.70 7.39
C ASP A 11 -11.89 10.50 8.87
N GLU A 12 -12.94 11.21 9.29
CA GLU A 12 -13.38 11.20 10.68
C GLU A 12 -13.82 9.80 11.14
N ILE A 13 -14.46 9.00 10.28
CA ILE A 13 -14.95 7.66 10.64
C ILE A 13 -13.77 6.78 11.04
N ARG A 14 -12.72 6.79 10.23
CA ARG A 14 -11.48 6.06 10.51
C ARG A 14 -10.78 6.57 11.76
N ILE A 15 -10.55 7.87 11.88
CA ILE A 15 -9.84 8.47 13.02
C ILE A 15 -10.60 8.22 14.34
N GLN A 16 -11.93 8.34 14.34
CA GLN A 16 -12.74 8.06 15.53
C GLN A 16 -12.75 6.58 15.90
N ALA A 17 -12.71 5.66 14.94
CA ALA A 17 -12.59 4.23 15.21
C ALA A 17 -11.28 3.91 15.96
N PHE A 18 -10.14 4.41 15.47
CA PHE A 18 -8.86 4.28 16.17
C PHE A 18 -8.89 4.94 17.55
N LYS A 19 -9.42 6.16 17.65
CA LYS A 19 -9.51 6.88 18.93
C LYS A 19 -10.31 6.06 19.95
N LYS A 20 -11.47 5.54 19.57
CA LYS A 20 -12.33 4.71 20.42
C LYS A 20 -11.64 3.43 20.86
N ALA A 21 -10.85 2.81 19.99
CA ALA A 21 -10.06 1.62 20.32
C ALA A 21 -8.96 1.93 21.32
N ILE A 22 -8.12 2.91 21.01
CA ILE A 22 -7.00 3.32 21.86
C ILE A 22 -7.53 3.75 23.24
N PHE A 23 -8.60 4.55 23.28
CA PHE A 23 -9.17 5.03 24.54
C PHE A 23 -9.79 3.92 25.40
N LYS A 24 -10.18 2.81 24.77
CA LYS A 24 -10.73 1.64 25.46
C LYS A 24 -9.66 0.77 26.08
N VAL A 25 -8.52 0.59 25.41
CA VAL A 25 -7.50 -0.40 25.81
C VAL A 25 -6.27 0.20 26.48
N VAL A 26 -6.07 1.51 26.35
CA VAL A 26 -4.91 2.21 26.89
C VAL A 26 -5.25 2.92 28.20
N ASP A 27 -4.44 2.65 29.21
CA ASP A 27 -4.42 3.28 30.52
C ASP A 27 -2.97 3.51 31.03
N GLU A 28 -2.83 4.01 32.26
CA GLU A 28 -1.55 4.31 32.92
C GLU A 28 -0.60 3.13 33.14
N ARG A 29 -1.05 1.90 32.90
CA ARG A 29 -0.23 0.67 33.01
C ARG A 29 0.19 0.14 31.64
N THR A 30 -0.39 0.68 30.58
CA THR A 30 -0.29 0.16 29.22
C THR A 30 0.93 0.73 28.49
N THR A 31 1.74 -0.12 27.86
CA THR A 31 2.84 0.31 26.99
C THR A 31 2.47 0.18 25.51
N VAL A 32 2.77 1.21 24.71
CA VAL A 32 2.30 1.33 23.31
C VAL A 32 3.47 1.65 22.38
N ALA A 33 3.47 1.05 21.18
CA ALA A 33 4.30 1.51 20.07
C ALA A 33 3.43 1.82 18.85
N GLU A 34 3.85 2.79 18.05
CA GLU A 34 3.23 3.16 16.78
C GLU A 34 4.27 3.05 15.66
N ILE A 35 3.97 2.26 14.61
CA ILE A 35 4.76 2.21 13.38
C ILE A 35 4.05 3.05 12.34
N GLY A 36 4.76 4.05 11.80
CA GLY A 36 4.18 5.06 10.92
C GLY A 36 3.62 6.24 11.71
N PHE A 37 4.41 6.80 12.64
CA PHE A 37 3.98 7.91 13.50
C PHE A 37 3.50 9.13 12.71
N ALA A 38 4.05 9.42 11.54
CA ALA A 38 3.62 10.54 10.69
C ALA A 38 3.47 11.88 11.45
N LEU A 39 2.24 12.39 11.56
CA LEU A 39 1.90 13.60 12.31
C LEU A 39 1.60 13.35 13.80
N GLY A 40 1.52 12.09 14.22
CA GLY A 40 1.45 11.64 15.60
C GLY A 40 0.08 11.37 16.17
N THR A 41 -0.95 11.34 15.32
CA THR A 41 -2.36 11.24 15.72
C THR A 41 -2.63 10.15 16.77
N TYR A 42 -2.13 8.93 16.56
CA TYR A 42 -2.46 7.81 17.43
C TYR A 42 -1.60 7.77 18.69
N SER A 43 -0.30 8.11 18.60
CA SER A 43 0.53 8.36 19.78
C SER A 43 -0.03 9.46 20.68
N PHE A 44 -0.64 10.51 20.11
CA PHE A 44 -1.30 11.56 20.90
C PHE A 44 -2.53 11.02 21.63
N PHE A 45 -3.32 10.13 21.02
CA PHE A 45 -4.42 9.46 21.70
C PHE A 45 -3.93 8.61 22.88
N ALA A 46 -2.82 7.88 22.72
CA ALA A 46 -2.20 7.15 23.83
C ALA A 46 -1.71 8.10 24.93
N ALA A 47 -1.14 9.25 24.57
CA ALA A 47 -0.67 10.28 25.52
C ALA A 47 -1.82 10.94 26.30
N MET A 48 -2.97 11.16 25.66
CA MET A 48 -4.21 11.64 26.30
C MET A 48 -4.75 10.63 27.33
N LYS A 49 -4.47 9.34 27.14
CA LYS A 49 -4.82 8.27 28.07
C LYS A 49 -3.75 8.01 29.14
N ASN A 50 -2.68 8.81 29.15
CA ASN A 50 -1.54 8.68 30.04
C ASN A 50 -0.90 7.28 30.01
N ALA A 51 -0.78 6.68 28.82
CA ALA A 51 -0.08 5.41 28.65
C ALA A 51 1.26 5.40 29.42
N LYS A 52 1.61 4.25 30.01
CA LYS A 52 2.85 4.07 30.79
C LYS A 52 4.09 4.46 29.99
N SER A 53 4.17 4.02 28.74
CA SER A 53 5.22 4.40 27.79
C SER A 53 4.66 4.38 26.36
N ILE A 54 5.15 5.30 25.52
CA ILE A 54 4.73 5.48 24.12
C ILE A 54 5.98 5.56 23.25
N HIS A 55 6.08 4.68 22.26
CA HIS A 55 7.19 4.61 21.32
C HIS A 55 6.71 4.92 19.90
N ALA A 56 7.02 6.13 19.41
CA ALA A 56 6.63 6.61 18.09
C ALA A 56 7.74 6.38 17.06
N ILE A 57 7.48 5.56 16.05
CA ILE A 57 8.45 5.17 15.02
C ILE A 57 8.01 5.71 13.66
N GLU A 58 8.85 6.48 13.00
CA GLU A 58 8.64 6.98 11.64
C GLU A 58 9.98 7.05 10.91
N MET A 59 9.98 6.73 9.62
CA MET A 59 11.19 6.73 8.80
C MET A 59 11.30 7.97 7.89
N GLY A 60 10.18 8.62 7.59
CA GLY A 60 10.12 9.78 6.72
C GLY A 60 10.23 11.12 7.47
N ASP A 61 10.66 12.14 6.75
CA ASP A 61 10.88 13.50 7.28
C ASP A 61 9.64 14.17 7.90
N ILE A 62 8.44 13.64 7.62
CA ILE A 62 7.19 14.06 8.29
C ILE A 62 7.31 13.93 9.82
N PHE A 63 8.17 13.04 10.31
CA PHE A 63 8.57 12.89 11.70
C PHE A 63 8.83 14.24 12.39
N TYR A 64 9.60 15.12 11.75
CA TYR A 64 9.97 16.41 12.36
C TYR A 64 8.74 17.29 12.59
N ILE A 65 7.76 17.25 11.68
CA ILE A 65 6.50 17.98 11.82
C ILE A 65 5.67 17.37 12.96
N GLY A 66 5.52 16.05 13.00
CA GLY A 66 4.79 15.36 14.07
C GLY A 66 5.38 15.63 15.47
N THR A 67 6.71 15.62 15.60
CA THR A 67 7.36 15.95 16.88
C THR A 67 7.14 17.38 17.32
N GLU A 68 7.07 18.34 16.39
CA GLU A 68 6.76 19.73 16.72
C GLU A 68 5.31 19.91 17.15
N ILE A 69 4.36 19.22 16.50
CA ILE A 69 2.96 19.16 16.95
C ILE A 69 2.88 18.59 18.37
N ALA A 70 3.69 17.56 18.68
CA ALA A 70 3.74 17.00 20.03
C ALA A 70 4.19 18.03 21.08
N ARG A 71 5.16 18.90 20.75
CA ARG A 71 5.60 20.00 21.65
C ARG A 71 4.47 20.99 21.89
N GLN A 72 3.82 21.44 20.83
CA GLN A 72 2.72 22.41 20.91
C GLN A 72 1.53 21.90 21.73
N ASN A 73 1.34 20.58 21.80
CA ASN A 73 0.26 19.94 22.55
C ASN A 73 0.72 19.36 23.90
N ASN A 74 1.92 19.66 24.38
CA ASN A 74 2.49 19.15 25.63
C ASN A 74 2.55 17.61 25.73
N PHE A 75 2.72 16.93 24.59
CA PHE A 75 2.88 15.48 24.50
C PHE A 75 4.32 15.03 24.29
N TYR A 76 5.23 15.96 23.94
CA TYR A 76 6.61 15.63 23.60
C TYR A 76 7.32 14.81 24.69
N ASP A 77 7.22 15.24 25.95
CA ASP A 77 7.89 14.55 27.07
C ASP A 77 7.22 13.21 27.46
N LYS A 78 6.04 12.91 26.92
CA LYS A 78 5.32 11.63 27.13
C LYS A 78 5.67 10.57 26.09
N ILE A 79 6.35 10.94 25.01
CA ILE A 79 6.56 10.08 23.84
C ILE A 79 8.05 9.94 23.57
N THR A 80 8.51 8.69 23.39
CA THR A 80 9.86 8.41 22.90
C THR A 80 9.82 8.29 21.39
N PHE A 81 10.57 9.16 20.70
CA PHE A 81 10.53 9.29 19.24
C PHE A 81 11.73 8.60 18.58
N TYR A 82 11.48 7.86 17.50
CA TYR A 82 12.49 7.17 16.71
C TYR A 82 12.36 7.54 15.22
N HIS A 83 13.27 8.37 14.71
CA HIS A 83 13.36 8.67 13.27
C HIS A 83 14.19 7.60 12.55
N ASN A 84 13.57 6.45 12.27
CA ASN A 84 14.22 5.35 11.56
C ASN A 84 13.18 4.34 11.05
N HIS A 85 13.60 3.48 10.14
CA HIS A 85 12.81 2.32 9.75
C HIS A 85 12.58 1.39 10.96
N SER A 86 11.36 0.89 11.14
CA SER A 86 10.98 0.04 12.29
C SER A 86 11.92 -1.16 12.50
N GLN A 87 12.31 -1.83 11.41
CA GLN A 87 13.30 -2.92 11.41
C GLN A 87 14.69 -2.56 11.98
N LYS A 88 15.03 -1.27 12.08
CA LYS A 88 16.31 -0.78 12.63
C LYS A 88 16.18 -0.24 14.06
N VAL A 89 14.96 -0.01 14.55
CA VAL A 89 14.70 0.50 15.90
C VAL A 89 14.80 -0.62 16.93
N LYS A 90 15.38 -0.33 18.09
CA LYS A 90 15.34 -1.20 19.28
C LYS A 90 14.54 -0.48 20.37
N LEU A 91 13.43 -1.08 20.78
CA LEU A 91 12.66 -0.59 21.92
C LEU A 91 13.30 -1.03 23.23
N PRO A 92 13.24 -0.21 24.30
CA PRO A 92 13.76 -0.58 25.62
C PRO A 92 12.92 -1.67 26.29
N GLU A 93 11.65 -1.81 25.90
CA GLU A 93 10.74 -2.84 26.38
C GLU A 93 9.81 -3.31 25.25
N LYS A 94 9.21 -4.49 25.42
CA LYS A 94 8.10 -4.94 24.59
C LYS A 94 6.81 -4.26 25.01
N VAL A 95 5.91 -4.01 24.06
CA VAL A 95 4.66 -3.26 24.25
C VAL A 95 3.42 -4.14 24.37
N ASP A 96 2.40 -3.65 25.07
CA ASP A 96 1.08 -4.28 25.16
C ASP A 96 0.31 -4.11 23.85
N TYR A 97 0.38 -2.93 23.24
CA TYR A 97 -0.29 -2.65 21.97
C TYR A 97 0.66 -2.05 20.95
N LEU A 98 0.55 -2.54 19.71
CA LEU A 98 1.26 -2.02 18.56
C LEU A 98 0.24 -1.45 17.57
N ILE A 99 0.28 -0.14 17.37
CA ILE A 99 -0.57 0.57 16.42
C ILE A 99 0.17 0.61 15.08
N MET A 100 -0.50 0.18 14.03
CA MET A 100 0.02 0.31 12.67
C MET A 100 -1.14 0.66 11.75
N GLU A 101 -0.94 1.69 10.95
CA GLU A 101 -1.95 2.18 10.01
C GLU A 101 -1.26 2.50 8.69
N ASP A 102 -1.15 1.48 7.85
CA ASP A 102 -0.66 1.59 6.48
C ASP A 102 -1.19 0.38 5.71
N TYR A 103 -2.44 0.47 5.28
CA TYR A 103 -3.15 -0.66 4.66
C TYR A 103 -3.69 -0.26 3.29
N THR A 104 -3.57 -1.16 2.32
CA THR A 104 -4.24 -1.05 1.01
C THR A 104 -5.64 -1.66 1.09
N PRO A 105 -6.53 -1.39 0.13
CA PRO A 105 -7.87 -1.98 0.18
C PRO A 105 -7.94 -3.51 0.16
N MET A 106 -6.85 -4.19 -0.20
CA MET A 106 -6.71 -5.66 -0.15
C MET A 106 -5.66 -6.12 0.86
N LEU A 107 -5.28 -5.26 1.82
CA LEU A 107 -4.32 -5.53 2.90
C LEU A 107 -2.99 -6.13 2.41
N ALA A 108 -2.56 -5.78 1.21
CA ALA A 108 -1.39 -6.37 0.58
C ALA A 108 -0.64 -5.33 -0.25
N TYR A 109 0.65 -5.19 0.06
CA TYR A 109 1.65 -4.51 -0.75
C TYR A 109 3.04 -5.02 -0.36
N ARG A 110 4.05 -4.67 -1.15
CA ARG A 110 5.44 -5.09 -0.93
C ARG A 110 5.97 -4.61 0.42
N GLY A 111 6.34 -5.54 1.30
CA GLY A 111 7.03 -5.25 2.56
C GLY A 111 6.12 -5.02 3.78
N LEU A 112 4.80 -4.84 3.59
CA LEU A 112 3.82 -4.77 4.69
C LEU A 112 3.99 -5.96 5.64
N TYR A 113 4.02 -7.15 5.03
CA TYR A 113 3.96 -8.39 5.76
C TYR A 113 5.26 -8.70 6.52
N ASP A 114 6.41 -8.35 5.93
CA ASP A 114 7.70 -8.47 6.59
C ASP A 114 7.81 -7.51 7.78
N THR A 115 7.20 -6.32 7.66
CA THR A 115 7.09 -5.35 8.77
C THR A 115 6.22 -5.88 9.91
N ILE A 116 5.08 -6.50 9.60
CA ILE A 116 4.20 -7.10 10.60
C ILE A 116 4.91 -8.23 11.37
N ILE A 117 5.55 -9.17 10.66
CA ILE A 117 6.26 -10.29 11.31
C ILE A 117 7.37 -9.78 12.21
N ASP A 118 8.19 -8.87 11.70
CA ASP A 118 9.32 -8.31 12.43
C ASP A 118 8.86 -7.57 13.71
N ALA A 119 7.86 -6.70 13.58
CA ALA A 119 7.32 -5.95 14.70
C ALA A 119 6.63 -6.85 15.73
N ARG A 120 5.89 -7.87 15.27
CA ARG A 120 5.29 -8.90 16.15
C ARG A 120 6.34 -9.59 17.00
N GLN A 121 7.46 -9.98 16.41
CA GLN A 121 8.51 -10.70 17.13
C GLN A 121 9.30 -9.81 18.08
N ARG A 122 9.67 -8.60 17.63
CA ARG A 122 10.59 -7.73 18.38
C ARG A 122 9.90 -6.79 19.35
N PHE A 123 8.74 -6.26 18.99
CA PHE A 123 8.09 -5.19 19.75
C PHE A 123 6.95 -5.67 20.63
N LEU A 124 6.19 -6.70 20.24
CA LEU A 124 5.03 -7.12 21.04
C LEU A 124 5.39 -8.10 22.17
N LYS A 125 4.73 -7.90 23.33
CA LYS A 125 4.69 -8.89 24.43
C LYS A 125 3.95 -10.15 23.98
N PRO A 126 4.13 -11.31 24.64
CA PRO A 126 3.41 -12.54 24.30
C PRO A 126 1.87 -12.40 24.31
N SER A 127 1.34 -11.56 25.21
CA SER A 127 -0.10 -11.24 25.30
C SER A 127 -0.48 -9.96 24.57
N GLY A 128 0.46 -9.30 23.91
CA GLY A 128 0.24 -8.04 23.23
C GLY A 128 -0.59 -8.22 21.96
N LYS A 129 -1.17 -7.12 21.45
CA LYS A 129 -2.01 -7.12 20.26
C LYS A 129 -1.68 -5.98 19.31
N PHE A 130 -1.98 -6.17 18.04
CA PHE A 130 -2.03 -5.06 17.10
C PHE A 130 -3.34 -4.27 17.27
N ILE A 131 -3.32 -3.01 16.86
CA ILE A 131 -4.51 -2.18 16.68
C ILE A 131 -4.47 -1.63 15.24
N PRO A 132 -5.37 -2.08 14.34
CA PRO A 132 -6.31 -3.21 14.48
C PRO A 132 -5.62 -4.60 14.51
N ASN A 133 -6.32 -5.64 14.98
CA ASN A 133 -5.73 -6.97 15.22
C ASN A 133 -6.12 -8.05 14.21
N THR A 134 -7.37 -8.08 13.76
CA THR A 134 -7.90 -9.16 12.92
C THR A 134 -8.59 -8.57 11.71
N PHE A 135 -8.36 -9.16 10.55
CA PHE A 135 -8.95 -8.76 9.29
C PHE A 135 -9.64 -9.93 8.60
N ILE A 136 -10.74 -9.64 7.89
CA ILE A 136 -11.39 -10.59 6.99
C ILE A 136 -11.38 -9.97 5.60
N LEU A 137 -10.59 -10.54 4.68
CA LEU A 137 -10.58 -10.13 3.29
C LEU A 137 -11.83 -10.68 2.58
N LYS A 138 -12.48 -9.82 1.80
CA LYS A 138 -13.74 -10.13 1.12
C LYS A 138 -13.72 -9.64 -0.32
N PHE A 139 -14.60 -10.22 -1.13
CA PHE A 139 -14.92 -9.69 -2.45
C PHE A 139 -16.38 -9.96 -2.83
N ALA A 140 -16.81 -9.32 -3.91
CA ALA A 140 -18.06 -9.60 -4.59
C ALA A 140 -17.96 -9.30 -6.08
N LEU A 141 -18.88 -9.87 -6.86
CA LEU A 141 -19.13 -9.49 -8.24
C LEU A 141 -19.82 -8.13 -8.29
N VAL A 142 -19.40 -7.25 -9.21
CA VAL A 142 -19.78 -5.84 -9.16
C VAL A 142 -20.26 -5.29 -10.50
N GLU A 143 -21.30 -4.47 -10.44
CA GLU A 143 -21.65 -3.49 -11.47
C GLU A 143 -21.10 -2.13 -11.02
N TYR A 144 -20.22 -1.52 -11.83
CA TYR A 144 -19.57 -0.26 -11.50
C TYR A 144 -19.30 0.55 -12.78
N GLU A 145 -20.39 0.93 -13.44
CA GLU A 145 -20.39 1.47 -14.80
C GLU A 145 -19.56 2.75 -14.94
N ASP A 146 -19.68 3.71 -14.03
CA ASP A 146 -18.94 4.98 -14.12
C ASP A 146 -17.42 4.79 -14.06
N PHE A 147 -16.95 3.87 -13.21
CA PHE A 147 -15.53 3.55 -13.13
C PHE A 147 -15.08 2.80 -14.38
N TYR A 148 -15.84 1.79 -14.80
CA TYR A 148 -15.57 1.02 -16.02
C TYR A 148 -15.48 1.93 -17.25
N ASN A 149 -16.41 2.88 -17.41
CA ASN A 149 -16.39 3.84 -18.50
C ASN A 149 -15.13 4.72 -18.50
N GLY A 150 -14.62 5.07 -17.31
CA GLY A 150 -13.37 5.80 -17.17
C GLY A 150 -12.09 5.01 -17.48
N LEU A 151 -12.18 3.68 -17.63
CA LEU A 151 -11.04 2.84 -18.05
C LEU A 151 -10.82 2.85 -19.57
N HIS A 152 -11.84 3.21 -20.36
CA HIS A 152 -11.70 3.34 -21.81
C HIS A 152 -10.96 4.62 -22.15
N ILE A 153 -9.69 4.46 -22.53
CA ILE A 153 -8.82 5.56 -22.95
C ILE A 153 -8.93 5.87 -24.46
N TRP A 154 -9.57 4.98 -25.23
CA TRP A 154 -9.82 5.10 -26.68
C TRP A 154 -11.31 4.89 -27.01
N GLN A 155 -11.65 4.80 -28.30
CA GLN A 155 -13.00 4.42 -28.74
C GLN A 155 -13.40 3.07 -28.13
N LYS A 156 -14.53 3.04 -27.46
CA LYS A 156 -14.98 1.91 -26.63
C LYS A 156 -15.23 0.64 -27.45
N GLU A 157 -15.64 0.81 -28.70
CA GLU A 157 -16.10 -0.26 -29.57
C GLU A 157 -14.95 -1.08 -30.18
N ASN A 158 -13.81 -0.44 -30.46
CA ASN A 158 -12.74 -1.06 -31.26
C ASN A 158 -11.31 -0.57 -30.95
N ASP A 159 -11.12 0.30 -29.96
CA ASP A 159 -9.82 0.89 -29.59
C ASP A 159 -9.10 1.63 -30.75
N GLN A 160 -9.83 2.03 -31.80
CA GLN A 160 -9.26 2.75 -32.94
C GLN A 160 -9.38 4.26 -32.78
N VAL A 161 -8.24 4.96 -32.88
CA VAL A 161 -8.19 6.43 -32.87
C VAL A 161 -7.14 6.87 -33.88
N TYR A 162 -7.53 7.74 -34.81
CA TYR A 162 -6.69 8.20 -35.94
C TYR A 162 -6.11 7.04 -36.78
N ASP A 163 -6.93 6.04 -37.12
CA ASP A 163 -6.55 4.84 -37.88
C ASP A 163 -5.43 3.98 -37.24
N VAL A 164 -5.16 4.20 -35.95
CA VAL A 164 -4.22 3.41 -35.15
C VAL A 164 -5.00 2.50 -34.20
N ASN A 165 -4.64 1.22 -34.16
CA ASN A 165 -5.15 0.27 -33.17
C ASN A 165 -4.37 0.40 -31.85
N TRP A 166 -5.06 0.82 -30.79
CA TRP A 166 -4.48 1.01 -29.47
C TRP A 166 -4.82 -0.09 -28.46
N GLU A 167 -5.38 -1.20 -28.92
CA GLU A 167 -5.85 -2.33 -28.11
C GLU A 167 -4.84 -2.77 -27.04
N TYR A 168 -3.55 -2.83 -27.36
CA TYR A 168 -2.52 -3.22 -26.41
C TYR A 168 -2.52 -2.36 -25.13
N THR A 169 -2.72 -1.05 -25.26
CA THR A 169 -2.78 -0.17 -24.08
C THR A 169 -4.07 -0.36 -23.29
N THR A 170 -5.18 -0.68 -23.95
CA THR A 170 -6.43 -1.10 -23.29
C THR A 170 -6.21 -2.40 -22.52
N GLU A 171 -5.54 -3.41 -23.11
CA GLU A 171 -5.19 -4.65 -22.41
C GLU A 171 -4.38 -4.38 -21.14
N LEU A 172 -3.42 -3.46 -21.19
CA LEU A 172 -2.63 -3.07 -20.01
C LEU A 172 -3.48 -2.42 -18.91
N VAL A 173 -4.49 -1.63 -19.27
CA VAL A 173 -5.42 -1.01 -18.30
C VAL A 173 -6.29 -2.06 -17.63
N PHE A 174 -6.80 -3.03 -18.38
CA PHE A 174 -7.62 -4.12 -17.84
C PHE A 174 -6.78 -5.19 -17.13
N ASN A 175 -5.48 -5.29 -17.37
CA ASN A 175 -4.55 -6.11 -16.58
C ASN A 175 -4.03 -5.37 -15.33
N ARG A 176 -4.79 -4.42 -14.77
CA ARG A 176 -4.45 -3.72 -13.52
C ARG A 176 -5.61 -3.80 -12.53
N ALA A 177 -5.23 -3.85 -11.25
CA ALA A 177 -6.14 -3.58 -10.15
C ALA A 177 -6.19 -2.07 -9.92
N HIS A 178 -7.37 -1.54 -9.63
CA HIS A 178 -7.62 -0.11 -9.54
C HIS A 178 -8.16 0.26 -8.17
N TYR A 179 -7.60 1.32 -7.59
CA TYR A 179 -8.11 1.87 -6.34
C TYR A 179 -9.44 2.60 -6.57
N ALA A 180 -10.46 2.30 -5.76
CA ALA A 180 -11.83 2.80 -5.91
C ALA A 180 -12.35 3.44 -4.63
N ILE A 181 -12.89 4.66 -4.72
CA ILE A 181 -13.64 5.34 -3.64
C ILE A 181 -15.02 5.85 -4.14
N LYS A 182 -15.28 5.83 -5.46
CA LYS A 182 -16.45 6.55 -6.02
C LYS A 182 -17.79 5.87 -5.65
N PRO A 183 -18.87 6.65 -5.52
CA PRO A 183 -20.23 6.10 -5.44
C PRO A 183 -20.58 5.31 -6.72
N GLY A 184 -21.66 4.53 -6.66
CA GLY A 184 -22.18 3.77 -7.80
C GLY A 184 -21.77 2.29 -7.83
N ILE A 185 -21.09 1.81 -6.78
CA ILE A 185 -20.80 0.38 -6.62
C ILE A 185 -22.08 -0.39 -6.30
N LYS A 186 -22.45 -1.32 -7.17
CA LYS A 186 -23.60 -2.22 -6.97
C LYS A 186 -23.13 -3.66 -6.93
N LEU A 187 -23.24 -4.30 -5.77
CA LEU A 187 -22.92 -5.71 -5.61
C LEU A 187 -23.96 -6.59 -6.30
N LEU A 188 -23.51 -7.46 -7.21
CA LEU A 188 -24.32 -8.42 -7.96
C LEU A 188 -24.39 -9.80 -7.30
N SER A 189 -23.50 -10.09 -6.36
CA SER A 189 -23.46 -11.32 -5.56
C SER A 189 -23.57 -11.01 -4.06
N LYS A 190 -23.61 -12.06 -3.23
CA LYS A 190 -23.26 -11.93 -1.80
C LYS A 190 -21.76 -11.64 -1.66
N GLU A 191 -21.38 -11.14 -0.48
CA GLU A 191 -19.99 -11.06 -0.06
C GLU A 191 -19.41 -12.46 0.11
N ILE A 192 -18.15 -12.64 -0.30
CA ILE A 192 -17.42 -13.90 -0.21
C ILE A 192 -16.13 -13.65 0.55
N ILE A 193 -15.86 -14.49 1.54
CA ILE A 193 -14.64 -14.42 2.35
C ILE A 193 -13.50 -15.07 1.57
N LEU A 194 -12.38 -14.37 1.44
CA LEU A 194 -11.15 -14.85 0.83
C LEU A 194 -10.18 -15.42 1.85
N SER A 195 -10.02 -14.72 2.97
CA SER A 195 -9.05 -15.07 4.01
C SER A 195 -9.39 -14.37 5.32
N GLU A 196 -9.05 -15.02 6.42
CA GLU A 196 -9.00 -14.43 7.75
C GLU A 196 -7.53 -14.25 8.14
N ILE A 197 -7.19 -13.04 8.58
CA ILE A 197 -5.82 -12.64 8.90
C ILE A 197 -5.80 -12.18 10.36
N ASP A 198 -5.16 -12.96 11.22
CA ASP A 198 -4.81 -12.55 12.58
C ASP A 198 -3.37 -12.03 12.55
N MET A 199 -3.19 -10.75 12.86
CA MET A 199 -1.88 -10.09 12.86
C MET A 199 -0.90 -10.77 13.82
N MET A 200 -1.40 -11.45 14.86
CA MET A 200 -0.59 -12.19 15.83
C MET A 200 -0.21 -13.60 15.37
N GLN A 201 -0.87 -14.19 14.37
CA GLN A 201 -0.69 -15.61 14.03
C GLN A 201 -0.43 -15.88 12.55
N SER A 202 -1.13 -15.19 11.65
CA SER A 202 -1.00 -15.40 10.21
C SER A 202 0.44 -15.18 9.77
N ASN A 203 0.89 -15.99 8.81
CA ASN A 203 2.21 -16.00 8.15
C ASN A 203 2.14 -15.74 6.64
N ASP A 204 0.93 -15.56 6.12
CA ASP A 204 0.65 -15.27 4.72
C ASP A 204 -0.65 -14.46 4.65
N ILE A 205 -0.72 -13.53 3.72
CA ILE A 205 -1.89 -12.68 3.44
C ILE A 205 -2.40 -12.91 2.02
N THR A 206 -1.76 -13.81 1.27
CA THR A 206 -2.23 -14.21 -0.04
C THR A 206 -3.45 -15.13 0.07
N PHE A 207 -4.30 -15.09 -0.95
CA PHE A 207 -5.48 -15.93 -1.05
C PHE A 207 -5.56 -16.61 -2.42
N LYS A 208 -6.34 -17.68 -2.47
CA LYS A 208 -6.76 -18.36 -3.70
C LYS A 208 -8.22 -18.73 -3.58
N PHE A 209 -9.02 -18.25 -4.51
CA PHE A 209 -10.43 -18.57 -4.63
C PHE A 209 -10.70 -19.15 -6.02
N SER A 210 -11.51 -20.20 -6.08
CA SER A 210 -11.98 -20.79 -7.34
C SER A 210 -13.30 -21.50 -7.11
N ASP A 211 -14.41 -20.85 -7.42
CA ASP A 211 -15.74 -21.44 -7.27
C ASP A 211 -16.77 -20.76 -8.19
N ASP A 212 -17.97 -21.36 -8.26
CA ASP A 212 -19.16 -20.81 -8.88
C ASP A 212 -19.88 -19.85 -7.93
N ILE A 213 -20.07 -18.60 -8.34
CA ILE A 213 -20.74 -17.55 -7.57
C ILE A 213 -22.14 -17.34 -8.14
N GLN A 214 -23.14 -17.43 -7.26
CA GLN A 214 -24.53 -17.15 -7.61
C GLN A 214 -24.80 -15.64 -7.64
N ILE A 215 -25.40 -15.17 -8.73
CA ILE A 215 -25.89 -13.80 -8.87
C ILE A 215 -27.17 -13.62 -8.04
N THR A 216 -27.21 -12.56 -7.24
CA THR A 216 -28.34 -12.20 -6.38
C THR A 216 -29.13 -11.00 -6.88
N LYS A 217 -28.50 -10.12 -7.68
CA LYS A 217 -29.15 -8.93 -8.26
C LYS A 217 -28.93 -8.89 -9.78
N PRO A 218 -29.94 -8.50 -10.57
CA PRO A 218 -29.77 -8.33 -12.01
C PRO A 218 -28.84 -7.14 -12.30
N GLY A 219 -28.09 -7.22 -13.41
CA GLY A 219 -27.20 -6.14 -13.78
C GLY A 219 -26.20 -6.46 -14.88
N THR A 220 -25.22 -5.58 -15.02
CA THR A 220 -24.07 -5.73 -15.90
C THR A 220 -22.82 -5.94 -15.05
N LEU A 221 -22.28 -7.15 -15.10
CA LEU A 221 -21.04 -7.52 -14.44
C LEU A 221 -19.87 -6.80 -15.10
N HIS A 222 -19.25 -5.87 -14.37
CA HIS A 222 -18.09 -5.09 -14.79
C HIS A 222 -16.79 -5.61 -14.19
N GLY A 223 -16.83 -6.48 -13.18
CA GLY A 223 -15.62 -7.07 -12.58
C GLY A 223 -15.82 -7.60 -11.17
N ILE A 224 -14.74 -7.60 -10.41
CA ILE A 224 -14.70 -7.93 -8.98
C ILE A 224 -14.34 -6.67 -8.18
N ILE A 225 -14.97 -6.48 -7.02
CA ILE A 225 -14.57 -5.47 -6.03
C ILE A 225 -14.14 -6.20 -4.76
N GLY A 226 -12.98 -5.84 -4.22
CA GLY A 226 -12.40 -6.44 -3.02
C GLY A 226 -12.14 -5.40 -1.92
N TRP A 227 -12.28 -5.82 -0.68
CA TRP A 227 -12.15 -5.00 0.53
C TRP A 227 -11.86 -5.88 1.74
N TRP A 228 -11.83 -5.30 2.94
CA TRP A 228 -11.69 -6.00 4.20
C TRP A 228 -12.59 -5.43 5.31
N ASP A 229 -12.90 -6.31 6.24
CA ASP A 229 -13.39 -5.91 7.55
C ASP A 229 -12.27 -6.07 8.57
N CYS A 230 -12.26 -5.28 9.62
CA CYS A 230 -11.29 -5.43 10.71
C CYS A 230 -11.90 -5.23 12.10
N TRP A 231 -11.17 -5.74 13.09
CA TRP A 231 -11.48 -5.60 14.50
C TRP A 231 -10.31 -4.97 15.24
N PHE A 232 -10.56 -3.83 15.87
CA PHE A 232 -9.60 -3.18 16.76
C PHE A 232 -9.55 -3.84 18.14
N THR A 233 -10.73 -4.20 18.64
CA THR A 233 -10.98 -5.01 19.83
C THR A 233 -12.07 -6.02 19.49
N PRO A 234 -12.33 -7.06 20.32
CA PRO A 234 -13.34 -8.08 20.00
C PRO A 234 -14.74 -7.52 19.69
N ASP A 235 -15.07 -6.32 20.18
CA ASP A 235 -16.35 -5.65 20.03
C ASP A 235 -16.30 -4.36 19.19
N GLN A 236 -15.15 -4.02 18.59
CA GLN A 236 -14.99 -2.83 17.76
C GLN A 236 -14.64 -3.21 16.33
N TYR A 237 -15.69 -3.24 15.51
CA TYR A 237 -15.66 -3.50 14.08
C TYR A 237 -15.46 -2.22 13.27
N PHE A 238 -14.76 -2.36 12.14
CA PHE A 238 -14.70 -1.38 11.07
C PHE A 238 -14.65 -2.12 9.73
N SER A 239 -15.10 -1.48 8.66
CA SER A 239 -14.98 -2.04 7.32
C SER A 239 -14.74 -0.95 6.28
N ASN A 240 -13.89 -1.26 5.30
CA ASN A 240 -13.77 -0.47 4.07
C ASN A 240 -14.67 -1.03 2.95
N SER A 241 -15.73 -1.76 3.30
CA SER A 241 -16.75 -2.24 2.36
C SER A 241 -17.34 -1.10 1.54
N PRO A 242 -17.65 -1.32 0.25
CA PRO A 242 -18.38 -0.33 -0.55
C PRO A 242 -19.84 -0.12 -0.09
N LEU A 243 -20.32 -0.93 0.86
CA LEU A 243 -21.64 -0.77 1.48
C LEU A 243 -21.61 0.11 2.74
N GLU A 244 -20.43 0.41 3.26
CA GLU A 244 -20.22 1.26 4.42
C GLU A 244 -19.98 2.71 3.99
N PRO A 245 -20.06 3.68 4.93
CA PRO A 245 -19.67 5.05 4.65
C PRO A 245 -18.26 5.16 4.05
N VAL A 246 -18.13 6.05 3.07
CA VAL A 246 -16.89 6.28 2.33
C VAL A 246 -15.74 6.65 3.28
N ASN A 247 -14.60 6.00 3.09
CA ASN A 247 -13.37 6.22 3.85
C ASN A 247 -12.14 6.15 2.93
N THR A 248 -10.99 6.60 3.42
CA THR A 248 -9.76 6.73 2.62
C THR A 248 -9.06 5.41 2.31
N TRP A 249 -9.48 4.28 2.89
CA TRP A 249 -8.95 2.98 2.46
C TRP A 249 -9.59 2.49 1.16
N GLY A 250 -10.78 2.98 0.82
CA GLY A 250 -11.48 2.63 -0.41
C GLY A 250 -11.61 1.13 -0.62
N GLN A 251 -11.69 0.71 -1.88
CA GLN A 251 -11.78 -0.67 -2.32
C GLN A 251 -10.79 -0.92 -3.47
N MET A 252 -10.56 -2.20 -3.80
CA MET A 252 -9.76 -2.60 -4.95
C MET A 252 -10.67 -3.18 -6.02
N TYR A 253 -10.71 -2.55 -7.19
CA TYR A 253 -11.52 -2.95 -8.33
C TYR A 253 -10.68 -3.70 -9.37
N PHE A 254 -11.19 -4.84 -9.81
CA PHE A 254 -10.58 -5.75 -10.78
C PHE A 254 -11.52 -5.87 -11.99
N PRO A 255 -11.30 -5.07 -13.05
CA PRO A 255 -12.23 -4.94 -14.16
C PRO A 255 -12.19 -6.13 -15.12
N ILE A 256 -13.28 -6.34 -15.87
CA ILE A 256 -13.26 -7.15 -17.09
C ILE A 256 -13.52 -6.27 -18.31
N ARG A 257 -12.84 -6.55 -19.42
CA ARG A 257 -12.91 -5.73 -20.65
C ARG A 257 -14.29 -5.79 -21.30
N ASN A 258 -14.90 -6.97 -21.33
CA ASN A 258 -16.22 -7.20 -21.94
C ASN A 258 -17.25 -7.49 -20.82
N PRO A 259 -18.04 -6.49 -20.41
CA PRO A 259 -19.04 -6.66 -19.36
C PRO A 259 -20.10 -7.68 -19.75
N VAL A 260 -20.66 -8.33 -18.74
CA VAL A 260 -21.58 -9.46 -18.95
C VAL A 260 -22.92 -9.17 -18.30
N LYS A 261 -24.01 -9.23 -19.08
CA LYS A 261 -25.36 -9.15 -18.50
C LYS A 261 -25.66 -10.42 -17.69
N VAL A 262 -26.13 -10.21 -16.46
CA VAL A 262 -26.45 -11.27 -15.51
C VAL A 262 -27.82 -11.05 -14.89
N ALA A 263 -28.50 -12.15 -14.57
CA ALA A 263 -29.77 -12.18 -13.87
C ALA A 263 -29.65 -12.97 -12.56
N PRO A 264 -30.55 -12.75 -11.58
CA PRO A 264 -30.59 -13.57 -10.38
C PRO A 264 -30.64 -15.06 -10.70
N LYS A 265 -29.88 -15.86 -9.94
CA LYS A 265 -29.65 -17.30 -10.13
C LYS A 265 -28.70 -17.68 -11.27
N ASP A 266 -28.23 -16.75 -12.10
CA ASP A 266 -27.09 -17.04 -12.97
C ASP A 266 -25.88 -17.46 -12.12
N SER A 267 -25.12 -18.42 -12.62
CA SER A 267 -23.87 -18.91 -12.01
C SER A 267 -22.68 -18.38 -12.78
N VAL A 268 -21.78 -17.68 -12.10
CA VAL A 268 -20.55 -17.14 -12.67
C VAL A 268 -19.36 -17.84 -12.02
N LYS A 269 -18.58 -18.56 -12.82
CA LYS A 269 -17.36 -19.21 -12.34
C LYS A 269 -16.26 -18.17 -12.20
N VAL A 270 -15.68 -18.08 -11.02
CA VAL A 270 -14.63 -17.11 -10.70
C VAL A 270 -13.41 -17.81 -10.17
N LYS A 271 -12.25 -17.42 -10.71
CA LYS A 271 -10.95 -17.69 -10.09
C LYS A 271 -10.35 -16.34 -9.71
N PHE A 272 -10.02 -16.16 -8.44
CA PHE A 272 -9.43 -14.93 -7.93
C PHE A 272 -8.33 -15.25 -6.93
N SER A 273 -7.10 -14.87 -7.25
CA SER A 273 -5.92 -15.23 -6.48
C SER A 273 -4.95 -14.07 -6.37
N SER A 274 -4.20 -14.05 -5.28
CA SER A 274 -3.02 -13.19 -5.13
C SER A 274 -1.75 -14.05 -5.01
N TYR A 275 -0.63 -13.51 -5.48
CA TYR A 275 0.67 -14.17 -5.49
C TYR A 275 1.73 -13.19 -5.01
N ARG A 276 2.59 -13.64 -4.09
CA ARG A 276 3.77 -12.87 -3.68
C ARG A 276 4.99 -13.34 -4.47
N SER A 277 5.65 -12.42 -5.17
CA SER A 277 6.93 -12.68 -5.83
C SER A 277 8.01 -13.00 -4.79
N LYS A 278 8.71 -14.12 -4.96
CA LYS A 278 9.83 -14.51 -4.08
C LYS A 278 11.08 -13.65 -4.30
N ILE A 279 11.19 -13.00 -5.46
CA ILE A 279 12.36 -12.18 -5.83
C ILE A 279 12.13 -10.72 -5.45
N SER A 280 11.03 -10.14 -5.92
CA SER A 280 10.76 -8.71 -5.74
C SER A 280 9.90 -8.40 -4.52
N GLY A 281 9.24 -9.39 -3.92
CA GLY A 281 8.27 -9.19 -2.83
C GLY A 281 6.95 -8.55 -3.27
N GLU A 282 6.80 -8.23 -4.56
CA GLU A 282 5.58 -7.66 -5.14
C GLU A 282 4.39 -8.60 -4.99
N ILE A 283 3.20 -8.02 -4.84
CA ILE A 283 1.94 -8.75 -4.83
C ILE A 283 1.29 -8.61 -6.20
N ASP A 284 0.97 -9.74 -6.80
CA ASP A 284 0.29 -9.85 -8.09
C ASP A 284 -1.06 -10.52 -7.93
N TYR A 285 -2.06 -10.05 -8.67
CA TYR A 285 -3.40 -10.62 -8.67
C TYR A 285 -3.70 -11.27 -10.01
N LEU A 286 -4.47 -12.36 -9.96
CA LEU A 286 -5.07 -13.05 -11.10
C LEU A 286 -6.57 -13.07 -10.87
N TRP A 287 -7.35 -12.60 -11.84
CA TRP A 287 -8.79 -12.79 -11.83
C TRP A 287 -9.28 -13.30 -13.17
N GLN A 288 -10.15 -14.30 -13.11
CA GLN A 288 -10.81 -14.90 -14.27
C GLN A 288 -12.30 -15.00 -13.99
N ILE A 289 -13.09 -14.62 -14.99
CA ILE A 289 -14.55 -14.74 -14.97
C ILE A 289 -14.98 -15.60 -16.15
N ARG A 290 -15.75 -16.66 -15.88
CA ARG A 290 -16.40 -17.49 -16.89
C ARG A 290 -17.92 -17.48 -16.70
N HIS A 291 -18.63 -17.13 -17.76
CA HIS A 291 -20.10 -17.13 -17.81
C HIS A 291 -20.60 -17.55 -19.20
N LYS A 292 -21.55 -18.49 -19.25
CA LYS A 292 -22.16 -19.00 -20.49
C LYS A 292 -21.12 -19.39 -21.58
N GLY A 293 -20.04 -20.06 -21.16
CA GLY A 293 -18.96 -20.52 -22.05
C GLY A 293 -17.87 -19.48 -22.35
N ASN A 294 -18.14 -18.18 -22.16
CA ASN A 294 -17.15 -17.12 -22.36
C ASN A 294 -16.24 -16.99 -21.15
N THR A 295 -14.93 -16.89 -21.37
CA THR A 295 -13.92 -16.73 -20.32
C THR A 295 -13.09 -15.48 -20.58
N GLN A 296 -12.86 -14.68 -19.55
CA GLN A 296 -11.94 -13.54 -19.57
C GLN A 296 -10.97 -13.68 -18.39
N GLU A 297 -9.68 -13.52 -18.64
CA GLU A 297 -8.63 -13.65 -17.63
C GLU A 297 -7.70 -12.44 -17.70
N TYR A 298 -7.31 -11.95 -16.53
CA TYR A 298 -6.42 -10.81 -16.37
C TYR A 298 -5.49 -11.05 -15.19
N ASN A 299 -4.30 -10.46 -15.27
CA ASN A 299 -3.35 -10.50 -14.17
C ASN A 299 -2.48 -9.24 -14.12
N THR A 300 -2.15 -8.80 -12.92
CA THR A 300 -1.33 -7.59 -12.72
C THR A 300 0.10 -7.73 -13.22
N PHE A 301 0.60 -8.96 -13.35
CA PHE A 301 1.94 -9.19 -13.88
C PHE A 301 2.02 -8.79 -15.36
N ALA A 302 1.00 -9.12 -16.16
CA ALA A 302 0.90 -8.74 -17.57
C ALA A 302 0.62 -7.24 -17.78
N GLY A 303 0.03 -6.55 -16.79
CA GLY A 303 -0.23 -5.11 -16.85
C GLY A 303 0.98 -4.22 -16.54
N ARG A 304 2.14 -4.83 -16.25
CA ARG A 304 3.40 -4.12 -15.97
C ARG A 304 4.20 -3.90 -17.25
N PHE A 305 4.79 -2.72 -17.34
CA PHE A 305 5.77 -2.40 -18.38
C PHE A 305 7.12 -2.98 -17.99
N TYR A 306 7.39 -4.22 -18.38
CA TYR A 306 8.75 -4.75 -18.29
C TYR A 306 9.47 -4.49 -19.60
N SER A 307 10.54 -3.69 -19.56
CA SER A 307 11.53 -3.75 -20.64
C SER A 307 12.31 -5.07 -20.54
N LYS A 308 12.91 -5.51 -21.65
CA LYS A 308 13.82 -6.67 -21.63
C LYS A 308 14.91 -6.51 -20.57
N GLU A 309 15.45 -5.31 -20.43
CA GLU A 309 16.45 -4.96 -19.40
C GLU A 309 15.91 -5.17 -17.98
N MET A 310 14.65 -4.82 -17.71
CA MET A 310 14.03 -5.04 -16.39
C MET A 310 13.86 -6.52 -16.06
N ILE A 311 13.61 -7.37 -17.07
CA ILE A 311 13.55 -8.83 -16.90
C ILE A 311 14.95 -9.39 -16.67
N ASP A 312 15.92 -8.96 -17.47
CA ASP A 312 17.32 -9.37 -17.34
C ASP A 312 17.86 -9.02 -15.94
N HIS A 313 17.48 -7.88 -15.36
CA HIS A 313 17.86 -7.49 -14.00
C HIS A 313 17.32 -8.43 -12.89
N GLN A 314 16.33 -9.27 -13.19
CA GLN A 314 15.81 -10.28 -12.26
C GLN A 314 16.51 -11.64 -12.42
N ASN A 315 17.32 -11.82 -13.47
CA ASN A 315 18.09 -13.04 -13.68
C ASN A 315 19.35 -13.01 -12.79
N PRO A 316 19.53 -13.98 -11.86
CA PRO A 316 20.72 -14.04 -10.99
C PRO A 316 22.05 -14.11 -11.73
N ASP A 317 22.07 -14.63 -12.97
CA ASP A 317 23.27 -14.75 -13.79
C ASP A 317 23.56 -13.51 -14.66
N TYR A 318 22.67 -12.51 -14.63
CA TYR A 318 22.86 -11.27 -15.37
C TYR A 318 24.05 -10.49 -14.82
N LYS A 319 24.93 -10.03 -15.72
CA LYS A 319 26.13 -9.25 -15.40
C LYS A 319 25.89 -7.79 -15.79
N PRO A 320 25.36 -6.94 -14.88
CA PRO A 320 25.06 -5.56 -15.19
C PRO A 320 26.35 -4.77 -15.49
N ALA A 321 26.31 -3.93 -16.51
CA ALA A 321 27.34 -2.93 -16.78
C ALA A 321 26.82 -1.53 -16.41
N LEU A 322 27.67 -0.70 -15.81
CA LEU A 322 27.29 0.68 -15.48
C LEU A 322 27.15 1.50 -16.77
N ASN A 323 25.94 2.04 -16.98
CA ASN A 323 25.75 3.16 -17.90
C ASN A 323 26.38 4.44 -17.33
N ASP A 324 26.31 5.56 -18.06
CA ASP A 324 26.94 6.80 -17.61
C ASP A 324 26.34 7.34 -16.30
N ASP A 325 25.04 7.14 -16.05
CA ASP A 325 24.43 7.47 -14.75
C ASP A 325 25.01 6.62 -13.62
N GLY A 326 25.22 5.32 -13.86
CA GLY A 326 25.86 4.41 -12.92
C GLY A 326 27.31 4.78 -12.63
N LYS A 327 28.07 5.23 -13.65
CA LYS A 327 29.44 5.74 -13.46
C LYS A 327 29.46 7.03 -12.63
N ILE A 328 28.55 7.96 -12.91
CA ILE A 328 28.37 9.18 -12.13
C ILE A 328 28.02 8.85 -10.68
N ALA A 329 27.05 7.97 -10.45
CA ALA A 329 26.67 7.53 -9.11
C ALA A 329 27.84 6.86 -8.38
N LYS A 330 28.62 6.01 -9.05
CA LYS A 330 29.83 5.40 -8.49
C LYS A 330 30.87 6.44 -8.06
N ILE A 331 31.10 7.49 -8.85
CA ILE A 331 31.99 8.59 -8.48
C ILE A 331 31.49 9.27 -7.21
N ILE A 332 30.20 9.57 -7.15
CA ILE A 332 29.59 10.21 -5.98
C ILE A 332 29.75 9.32 -4.74
N PHE A 333 29.37 8.05 -4.81
CA PHE A 333 29.47 7.10 -3.69
C PHE A 333 30.91 6.92 -3.20
N ASN A 334 31.88 6.84 -4.11
CA ASN A 334 33.30 6.72 -3.74
C ASN A 334 33.84 7.95 -3.00
N ARG A 335 33.11 9.08 -3.00
CA ARG A 335 33.45 10.32 -2.32
C ARG A 335 32.60 10.60 -1.09
N LEU A 336 31.66 9.73 -0.73
CA LEU A 336 30.89 9.81 0.52
C LEU A 336 31.71 9.24 1.69
N ASP A 337 32.89 9.82 1.93
CA ASP A 337 33.89 9.34 2.89
C ASP A 337 33.96 10.17 4.19
N GLY A 338 33.07 11.17 4.33
CA GLY A 338 33.05 12.11 5.46
C GLY A 338 34.17 13.16 5.44
N LYS A 339 34.98 13.20 4.38
CA LYS A 339 36.13 14.12 4.23
C LYS A 339 36.02 15.00 2.98
N THR A 340 35.50 14.44 1.89
CA THR A 340 35.35 15.14 0.61
C THR A 340 34.09 15.99 0.61
N SER A 341 34.19 17.26 0.21
CA SER A 341 33.01 18.13 0.14
C SER A 341 32.13 17.82 -1.09
N ILE A 342 30.86 18.24 -1.02
CA ILE A 342 29.96 18.19 -2.18
C ILE A 342 30.56 18.97 -3.36
N SER A 343 31.21 20.11 -3.12
CA SER A 343 31.81 20.87 -4.21
C SER A 343 33.03 20.20 -4.83
N ASP A 344 33.88 19.52 -4.05
CA ASP A 344 35.02 18.78 -4.62
C ASP A 344 34.53 17.67 -5.56
N THR A 345 33.45 16.99 -5.15
CA THR A 345 32.79 15.97 -5.97
C THR A 345 32.16 16.60 -7.21
N ALA A 346 31.56 17.79 -7.07
CA ALA A 346 30.95 18.51 -8.19
C ALA A 346 31.97 18.91 -9.27
N ASP A 347 33.17 19.34 -8.88
CA ASP A 347 34.24 19.71 -9.81
C ASP A 347 34.72 18.50 -10.61
N ILE A 348 34.82 17.33 -9.98
CA ILE A 348 35.17 16.07 -10.65
C ILE A 348 34.08 15.70 -11.68
N LEU A 349 32.81 15.77 -11.29
CA LEU A 349 31.71 15.44 -12.21
C LEU A 349 31.66 16.40 -13.40
N GLN A 350 31.90 17.69 -13.16
CA GLN A 350 31.91 18.70 -14.22
C GLN A 350 33.06 18.45 -15.20
N ASN A 351 34.25 18.11 -14.70
CA ASN A 351 35.42 17.81 -15.53
C ASN A 351 35.25 16.51 -16.34
N GLN A 352 34.65 15.47 -15.76
CA GLN A 352 34.51 14.17 -16.41
C GLN A 352 33.28 14.09 -17.33
N PHE A 353 32.21 14.84 -17.03
CA PHE A 353 30.96 14.83 -17.80
C PHE A 353 30.49 16.25 -18.17
N PRO A 354 31.33 17.08 -18.84
CA PRO A 354 31.03 18.50 -19.07
C PRO A 354 29.79 18.73 -19.92
N LYS A 355 29.47 17.81 -20.85
CA LYS A 355 28.23 17.88 -21.65
C LYS A 355 26.97 17.66 -20.82
N ARG A 356 27.07 16.88 -19.73
CA ARG A 356 25.94 16.52 -18.87
C ARG A 356 25.78 17.49 -17.70
N PHE A 357 26.89 18.07 -17.25
CA PHE A 357 26.93 19.09 -16.22
C PHE A 357 27.55 20.38 -16.76
N PRO A 358 26.75 21.24 -17.41
CA PRO A 358 27.27 22.48 -17.99
C PRO A 358 27.72 23.48 -16.92
N ASN A 359 27.25 23.34 -15.68
CA ASN A 359 27.64 24.16 -14.55
C ASN A 359 27.65 23.35 -13.25
N ARG A 360 28.31 23.92 -12.23
CA ARG A 360 28.49 23.32 -10.92
C ARG A 360 27.18 23.09 -10.17
N ASP A 361 26.18 23.97 -10.35
CA ASP A 361 24.86 23.81 -9.71
C ASP A 361 24.15 22.52 -10.15
N LYS A 362 24.28 22.14 -11.42
CA LYS A 362 23.75 20.86 -11.93
C LYS A 362 24.47 19.65 -11.33
N CYS A 363 25.78 19.74 -11.11
CA CYS A 363 26.52 18.70 -10.38
C CYS A 363 26.01 18.57 -8.94
N ILE A 364 25.92 19.69 -8.22
CA ILE A 364 25.44 19.73 -6.83
C ILE A 364 24.03 19.16 -6.75
N ALA A 365 23.12 19.58 -7.62
CA ALA A 365 21.75 19.06 -7.66
C ALA A 365 21.71 17.53 -7.86
N LYS A 366 22.57 16.96 -8.72
CA LYS A 366 22.68 15.51 -8.91
C LYS A 366 23.25 14.81 -7.67
N ILE A 367 24.30 15.38 -7.06
CA ILE A 367 24.90 14.85 -5.82
C ILE A 367 23.85 14.85 -4.71
N THR A 368 23.25 15.99 -4.39
CA THR A 368 22.21 16.12 -3.36
C THR A 368 21.01 15.22 -3.64
N GLY A 369 20.61 15.07 -4.89
CA GLY A 369 19.56 14.13 -5.28
C GLY A 369 19.89 12.67 -4.96
N ILE A 370 21.15 12.26 -5.14
CA ILE A 370 21.61 10.92 -4.73
C ILE A 370 21.74 10.83 -3.21
N LEU A 371 22.28 11.84 -2.53
CA LEU A 371 22.45 11.83 -1.07
C LEU A 371 21.12 11.55 -0.34
N LYS A 372 20.02 12.15 -0.81
CA LYS A 372 18.67 11.93 -0.25
C LYS A 372 18.23 10.47 -0.17
N GLY A 373 18.86 9.57 -0.93
CA GLY A 373 18.54 8.13 -0.90
C GLY A 373 19.38 7.30 0.08
N TYR A 374 20.45 7.88 0.67
CA TYR A 374 21.48 7.10 1.37
C TYR A 374 22.00 7.74 2.68
N ILE A 375 21.72 9.03 2.90
CA ILE A 375 22.05 9.80 4.12
C ILE A 375 20.77 10.53 4.52
#